data_AF-A0A8X7C3B8-F1
#
_entry.id   AF-A0A8X7C3B8-F1
#
_cell.length_a   1.000
_cell.length_b   1.000
_cell.length_c   1.000
_cell.angle_alpha   90.00
_cell.angle_beta   90.00
_cell.angle_gamma   90.00
#
_symmetry.space_group_name_H-M   'P 1'
#
loop_
_entity.id
_entity.type
_entity.pdbx_description
1 polymer ?
#
loop_
_entity_poly.entity_id
_entity_poly.type
_entity_poly.pdbx_seq_one_letter_code
_entity_poly.pdbx_strand_id
1 'polypeptide(L)'
;MKQGHGKYPECIVQKLMSSFYVDNCLASVQSQSELDRFIEVATEIMAERKFDLKGWEHSNPSDLIASPTNVLGMIWDRHCDTLSLNIPDLRELIEEVITKRNILAASHKVFDPLAITGPVLLLPKLWLQSLWKSQIGWDQEVDIKTRDKISEMAKGAGILKACSSTNVVTL
;
A
#
# COMPACT_ATOMS: atom_id res chain seq x y z
N MET A 1 -25.58 -5.76 -17.57
CA MET A 1 -25.76 -4.41 -17.00
C MET A 1 -26.52 -3.59 -18.04
N LYS A 2 -27.74 -3.13 -17.73
CA LYS A 2 -28.52 -2.32 -18.69
C LYS A 2 -27.91 -0.91 -18.74
N GLN A 3 -27.62 -0.43 -19.95
CA GLN A 3 -27.08 0.90 -20.21
C GLN A 3 -28.09 1.97 -19.77
N GLY A 4 -27.72 2.76 -18.76
CA GLY A 4 -28.44 3.97 -18.37
C GLY A 4 -28.00 5.15 -19.24
N HIS A 5 -28.39 5.15 -20.51
CA HIS A 5 -28.12 6.28 -21.39
C HIS A 5 -29.04 7.46 -21.02
N GLY A 6 -28.50 8.46 -20.30
CA GLY A 6 -29.09 9.82 -20.28
C GLY A 6 -29.02 10.62 -18.99
N LYS A 7 -28.76 10.02 -17.82
CA LYS A 7 -28.81 10.76 -16.54
C LYS A 7 -27.48 11.39 -16.12
N TYR A 8 -26.36 10.72 -16.39
CA TYR A 8 -25.04 11.10 -15.89
C TYR A 8 -24.01 11.28 -17.02
N PRO A 9 -22.99 12.15 -16.83
CA PRO A 9 -21.91 12.31 -17.81
C PRO A 9 -21.13 11.00 -18.01
N GLU A 10 -21.01 10.55 -19.26
CA GLU A 10 -20.39 9.26 -19.58
C GLU A 10 -18.93 9.17 -19.11
N CYS A 11 -18.17 10.26 -19.18
CA CYS A 11 -16.79 10.32 -18.70
C CYS A 11 -16.67 10.02 -17.19
N ILE A 12 -17.60 10.52 -16.38
CA ILE A 12 -17.61 10.28 -14.93
C ILE A 12 -18.00 8.83 -14.63
N VAL A 13 -18.99 8.30 -15.34
CA VAL A 13 -19.41 6.90 -15.18
C VAL A 13 -18.27 5.94 -15.53
N GLN A 14 -17.57 6.17 -16.64
CA GLN A 14 -16.43 5.36 -17.05
C GLN A 14 -15.31 5.43 -16.01
N LYS A 15 -14.98 6.64 -15.51
CA LYS A 15 -13.97 6.82 -14.46
C LYS A 15 -14.37 6.07 -13.19
N LEU A 16 -15.60 6.24 -12.71
CA LEU A 16 -16.13 5.55 -11.53
C LEU A 16 -16.00 4.03 -11.64
N MET A 17 -16.34 3.45 -12.80
CA MET A 17 -16.20 1.99 -12.99
C MET A 17 -14.76 1.50 -12.93
N SER A 18 -13.79 2.32 -13.37
CA SER A 18 -12.36 1.99 -13.29
C SER A 18 -11.70 2.33 -11.95
N SER A 19 -12.41 3.05 -11.07
CA SER A 19 -11.87 3.60 -9.83
C SER A 19 -12.03 2.69 -8.62
N PHE A 20 -12.80 1.60 -8.69
CA PHE A 20 -12.99 0.72 -7.54
C PHE A 20 -11.89 -0.32 -7.38
N TYR A 21 -11.34 -0.40 -6.17
CA TYR A 21 -10.58 -1.53 -5.66
C TYR A 21 -11.28 -2.10 -4.44
N VAL A 22 -11.92 -3.26 -4.59
CA VAL A 22 -12.73 -3.91 -3.56
C VAL A 22 -13.79 -2.93 -3.00
N ASP A 23 -13.58 -2.41 -1.80
CA ASP A 23 -14.44 -1.49 -1.05
C ASP A 23 -14.04 -0.01 -1.21
N ASN A 24 -12.85 0.27 -1.75
CA ASN A 24 -12.31 1.62 -1.89
C ASN A 24 -12.52 2.18 -3.29
N CYS A 25 -12.92 3.45 -3.40
CA CYS A 25 -13.02 4.18 -4.66
C CYS A 25 -11.85 5.18 -4.77
N LEU A 26 -10.96 4.97 -5.75
CA LEU A 26 -9.73 5.72 -5.95
C LEU A 26 -9.79 6.42 -7.33
N ALA A 27 -9.77 7.75 -7.37
CA ALA A 27 -10.00 8.48 -8.62
C ALA A 27 -9.12 9.73 -8.76
N SER A 28 -8.14 9.68 -9.66
CA SER A 28 -7.36 10.89 -9.98
C SER A 28 -8.13 11.83 -10.90
N VAL A 29 -8.15 13.12 -10.57
CA VAL A 29 -8.79 14.21 -11.34
C VAL A 29 -7.81 15.38 -11.49
N GLN A 30 -8.02 16.23 -12.49
CA GLN A 30 -7.04 17.28 -12.84
C GLN A 30 -7.33 18.64 -12.18
N SER A 31 -8.50 18.81 -11.57
CA SER A 31 -8.91 20.08 -10.96
C SER A 31 -9.88 19.86 -9.80
N GLN A 32 -9.95 20.84 -8.88
CA GLN A 32 -10.91 20.83 -7.78
C GLN A 32 -12.36 20.79 -8.28
N SER A 33 -12.69 21.52 -9.35
CA SER A 33 -14.03 21.48 -9.92
C SER A 33 -14.41 20.10 -10.49
N GLU A 34 -13.44 19.38 -11.06
CA GLU A 34 -13.66 17.99 -11.51
C GLU A 34 -13.83 17.05 -10.31
N LEU A 35 -13.07 17.26 -9.22
CA LEU A 35 -13.20 16.51 -7.98
C LEU A 35 -14.61 16.64 -7.38
N ASP A 36 -15.05 17.87 -7.14
CA ASP A 36 -16.36 18.15 -6.52
C ASP A 36 -17.48 17.51 -7.34
N ARG A 37 -17.41 17.67 -8.66
CA ARG A 37 -18.38 17.07 -9.59
C ARG A 37 -18.32 15.54 -9.61
N PHE A 38 -17.13 14.96 -9.53
CA PHE A 38 -16.95 13.52 -9.47
C PHE A 38 -17.57 12.95 -8.18
N ILE A 39 -17.26 13.56 -7.02
CA ILE A 39 -17.79 13.17 -5.71
C ILE A 39 -19.32 13.20 -5.71
N GLU A 40 -19.91 14.30 -6.18
CA GLU A 40 -21.37 14.48 -6.26
C GLU A 40 -22.02 13.36 -7.08
N VAL A 41 -21.58 13.22 -8.34
CA VAL A 41 -22.17 12.27 -9.29
C VAL A 41 -21.92 10.81 -8.85
N ALA A 42 -20.72 10.49 -8.36
CA ALA A 42 -20.40 9.14 -7.89
C ALA A 42 -21.26 8.76 -6.68
N THR A 43 -21.43 9.68 -5.73
CA THR A 43 -22.27 9.47 -4.54
C THR A 43 -23.72 9.23 -4.94
N GLU A 44 -24.26 10.01 -5.88
CA GLU A 44 -25.62 9.79 -6.38
C GLU A 44 -25.81 8.42 -7.06
N ILE A 45 -24.91 8.08 -7.99
CA ILE A 45 -24.97 6.80 -8.74
C ILE A 45 -24.96 5.62 -7.78
N MET A 46 -24.07 5.64 -6.79
CA MET A 46 -23.96 4.56 -5.81
C MET A 46 -25.16 4.53 -4.86
N ALA A 47 -25.68 5.69 -4.45
CA ALA A 47 -26.85 5.80 -3.59
C ALA A 47 -28.11 5.21 -4.25
N GLU A 48 -28.29 5.34 -5.57
CA GLU A 48 -29.37 4.68 -6.31
C GLU A 48 -29.35 3.16 -6.17
N ARG A 49 -28.18 2.57 -5.90
CA ARG A 49 -27.98 1.13 -5.72
C ARG A 49 -27.80 0.75 -4.25
N LYS A 50 -28.13 1.66 -3.32
CA LYS A 50 -28.00 1.48 -1.86
C LYS A 50 -26.56 1.30 -1.39
N PHE A 51 -25.60 1.78 -2.16
CA PHE A 51 -24.21 1.92 -1.73
C PHE A 51 -23.96 3.36 -1.30
N ASP A 52 -23.54 3.53 -0.07
CA ASP A 52 -23.33 4.83 0.55
C ASP A 52 -21.82 5.15 0.55
N LEU A 53 -21.38 6.00 -0.38
CA LEU A 53 -19.99 6.44 -0.45
C LEU A 53 -19.73 7.54 0.58
N LYS A 54 -18.71 7.32 1.42
CA LYS A 54 -18.35 8.19 2.55
C LYS A 54 -16.85 8.24 2.70
N GLY A 55 -16.37 9.23 3.46
CA GLY A 55 -14.95 9.33 3.82
C GLY A 55 -14.07 9.79 2.65
N TRP A 56 -14.58 10.68 1.80
CA TRP A 56 -13.80 11.32 0.74
C TRP A 56 -12.60 12.07 1.32
N GLU A 57 -11.41 11.80 0.78
CA GLU A 57 -10.16 12.38 1.24
C GLU A 57 -9.30 12.80 0.05
N HIS A 58 -9.14 14.08 -0.22
CA HIS A 58 -8.35 14.49 -1.39
C HIS A 58 -6.97 15.04 -1.02
N SER A 59 -6.03 14.97 -1.98
CA SER A 59 -4.78 15.72 -1.87
C SER A 59 -5.09 17.22 -1.94
N ASN A 60 -4.43 17.99 -1.06
CA ASN A 60 -4.54 19.45 -1.04
C ASN A 60 -3.17 20.05 -0.73
N PRO A 61 -2.46 20.58 -1.73
CA PRO A 61 -1.14 21.18 -1.51
C PRO A 61 -1.15 22.40 -0.58
N SER A 62 -2.31 23.01 -0.35
CA SER A 62 -2.45 24.16 0.56
C SER A 62 -2.66 23.73 2.02
N ASP A 63 -2.96 22.46 2.27
CA ASP A 63 -3.18 21.93 3.61
C ASP A 63 -1.86 21.41 4.21
N LEU A 64 -1.06 22.35 4.73
CA LEU A 64 0.24 22.08 5.35
C LEU A 64 0.16 21.23 6.63
N ILE A 65 -1.04 21.02 7.17
CA ILE A 65 -1.30 20.30 8.43
C ILE A 65 -2.00 18.96 8.13
N ALA A 66 -2.21 18.61 6.84
CA ALA A 66 -2.84 17.37 6.45
C ALA A 66 -2.09 16.17 7.07
N SER A 67 -2.75 15.47 7.99
CA SER A 67 -2.19 14.24 8.53
C SER A 67 -2.16 13.17 7.44
N PRO A 68 -1.08 12.37 7.36
CA PRO A 68 -1.05 11.19 6.51
C PRO A 68 -2.21 10.25 6.84
N THR A 69 -2.76 9.61 5.82
CA THR A 69 -3.89 8.69 5.92
C THR A 69 -3.52 7.31 5.38
N ASN A 70 -4.32 6.29 5.67
CA ASN A 70 -4.08 4.93 5.17
C ASN A 70 -4.96 4.64 3.95
N VAL A 71 -4.34 4.16 2.88
CA VAL A 71 -5.02 3.85 1.62
C VAL A 71 -4.51 2.49 1.15
N LEU A 72 -5.41 1.50 1.07
CA LEU A 72 -5.05 0.12 0.71
C LEU A 72 -3.88 -0.45 1.55
N GLY A 73 -3.75 -0.08 2.83
CA GLY A 73 -2.63 -0.52 3.68
C GLY A 73 -1.32 0.26 3.45
N MET A 74 -1.30 1.21 2.52
CA MET A 74 -0.19 2.15 2.29
C MET A 74 -0.43 3.46 3.05
N ILE A 75 0.63 4.24 3.24
CA ILE A 75 0.57 5.58 3.82
C ILE A 75 0.48 6.58 2.68
N TRP A 76 -0.52 7.44 2.71
CA TRP A 76 -0.68 8.52 1.75
C TRP A 76 -0.47 9.88 2.42
N ASP A 77 0.54 10.60 1.94
CA ASP A 77 0.75 12.01 2.25
C ASP A 77 -0.07 12.86 1.29
N ARG A 78 -1.16 13.43 1.82
CA ARG A 78 -2.13 14.26 1.07
C ARG A 78 -1.59 15.64 0.72
N HIS A 79 -0.57 16.12 1.44
CA HIS A 79 0.06 17.40 1.14
C HIS A 79 1.00 17.25 -0.06
N CYS A 80 1.84 16.21 -0.06
CA CYS A 80 2.83 15.96 -1.11
C CYS A 80 2.32 15.07 -2.25
N ASP A 81 1.06 14.63 -2.20
CA ASP A 81 0.46 13.64 -3.12
C ASP A 81 1.35 12.42 -3.33
N THR A 82 1.83 11.84 -2.23
CA THR A 82 2.85 10.80 -2.23
C THR A 82 2.37 9.57 -1.50
N LEU A 83 2.41 8.42 -2.18
CA LEU A 83 2.23 7.12 -1.55
C LEU A 83 3.56 6.55 -1.06
N SER A 84 3.52 6.04 0.16
CA SER A 84 4.64 5.38 0.83
C SER A 84 4.18 4.06 1.41
N LEU A 85 5.07 3.08 1.42
CA LEU A 85 4.80 1.78 2.02
C LEU A 85 4.97 1.86 3.53
N ASN A 86 4.09 1.18 4.26
CA ASN A 86 4.29 0.96 5.68
C ASN A 86 5.29 -0.18 5.89
N ILE A 87 6.59 0.13 5.77
CA ILE A 87 7.65 -0.84 5.96
C ILE A 87 7.99 -0.90 7.46
N PRO A 88 7.78 -2.05 8.15
CA PRO A 88 8.19 -2.20 9.53
C PRO A 88 9.72 -2.05 9.64
N ASP A 89 10.22 -1.60 10.80
CA ASP A 89 11.66 -1.53 10.98
C ASP A 89 12.23 -2.96 11.00
N LEU A 90 12.91 -3.33 9.90
CA LEU A 90 13.53 -4.65 9.78
C LEU A 90 14.67 -4.86 10.79
N ARG A 91 15.07 -3.82 11.55
CA ARG A 91 15.97 -3.99 12.70
C ARG A 91 15.32 -4.77 13.85
N GLU A 92 13.99 -4.72 14.00
CA GLU A 92 13.27 -5.50 15.02
C GLU A 92 13.50 -7.02 14.83
N LEU A 93 13.71 -7.49 13.60
CA LEU A 93 14.10 -8.87 13.31
C LEU A 93 15.48 -9.25 13.87
N ILE A 94 16.37 -8.28 14.04
CA ILE A 94 17.79 -8.48 14.41
C ILE A 94 17.95 -8.51 15.94
N GLU A 95 17.05 -7.84 16.67
CA GLU A 95 17.09 -7.73 18.13
C GLU A 95 16.55 -8.98 18.85
N GLU A 96 15.74 -9.79 18.17
CA GLU A 96 15.23 -11.06 18.69
C GLU A 96 16.04 -12.29 18.22
N VAL A 97 15.77 -13.45 18.85
CA VAL A 97 16.23 -14.76 18.37
C VAL A 97 15.74 -14.95 16.92
N ILE A 98 16.67 -15.08 15.98
CA ILE A 98 16.31 -15.25 14.58
C ILE A 98 15.86 -16.70 14.36
N THR A 99 14.55 -16.87 14.14
CA THR A 99 13.92 -18.14 13.79
C THR A 99 13.34 -18.08 12.38
N LYS A 100 13.06 -19.25 11.79
CA LYS A 100 12.36 -19.33 10.51
C LYS A 100 10.99 -18.64 10.58
N ARG A 101 10.28 -18.79 11.70
CA ARG A 101 8.99 -18.14 11.95
C ARG A 101 9.11 -16.61 11.94
N ASN A 102 10.12 -16.05 12.62
CA ASN A 102 10.29 -14.61 12.72
C ASN A 102 10.61 -13.98 11.35
N ILE A 103 11.48 -14.62 10.56
CA ILE A 103 11.80 -14.16 9.21
C ILE A 103 10.54 -14.20 8.33
N LEU A 104 9.74 -15.28 8.40
CA LEU A 104 8.49 -15.37 7.65
C LEU A 104 7.53 -14.25 8.06
N ALA A 105 7.29 -14.10 9.36
CA ALA A 105 6.39 -13.09 9.89
C ALA A 105 6.77 -11.69 9.37
N ALA A 106 8.05 -11.31 9.47
CA ALA A 106 8.49 -10.01 9.01
C ALA A 106 8.47 -9.85 7.48
N SER A 107 8.76 -10.92 6.72
CA SER A 107 8.64 -10.90 5.25
C SER A 107 7.20 -10.59 4.80
N HIS A 108 6.21 -11.03 5.59
CA HIS A 108 4.79 -10.85 5.32
C HIS A 108 4.17 -9.63 6.00
N LYS A 109 4.90 -8.92 6.88
CA LYS A 109 4.43 -7.65 7.46
C LYS A 109 4.36 -6.53 6.40
N VAL A 110 5.17 -6.61 5.35
CA VAL A 110 5.14 -5.64 4.24
C VAL A 110 3.98 -6.00 3.31
N PHE A 111 2.92 -5.22 3.35
CA PHE A 111 1.84 -5.29 2.37
C PHE A 111 2.21 -4.47 1.13
N ASP A 112 2.11 -5.09 -0.04
CA ASP A 112 2.51 -4.47 -1.30
C ASP A 112 1.44 -4.71 -2.38
N PRO A 113 0.38 -3.89 -2.38
CA PRO A 113 -0.72 -4.04 -3.32
C PRO A 113 -0.30 -3.73 -4.76
N LEU A 114 0.83 -3.01 -4.95
CA LEU A 114 1.32 -2.55 -6.24
C LEU A 114 2.52 -3.35 -6.76
N ALA A 115 2.95 -4.38 -6.03
CA ALA A 115 4.15 -5.19 -6.32
C ALA A 115 5.46 -4.38 -6.43
N ILE A 116 5.53 -3.17 -5.86
CA ILE A 116 6.69 -2.25 -5.93
C ILE A 116 7.86 -2.77 -5.07
N THR A 117 7.56 -3.50 -3.99
CA THR A 117 8.53 -4.05 -3.04
C THR A 117 9.19 -5.34 -3.51
N GLY A 118 8.88 -5.83 -4.72
CA GLY A 118 9.46 -7.05 -5.28
C GLY A 118 10.98 -7.21 -5.02
N PRO A 119 11.82 -6.20 -5.34
CA PRO A 119 13.26 -6.25 -5.08
C PRO A 119 13.62 -6.31 -3.59
N VAL A 120 12.85 -5.65 -2.72
CA VAL A 120 13.04 -5.61 -1.26
C VAL A 120 12.69 -6.94 -0.61
N LEU A 121 11.54 -7.49 -0.98
CA LEU A 121 11.03 -8.75 -0.45
C LEU A 121 11.72 -9.98 -1.04
N LEU A 122 12.61 -9.81 -2.02
CA LEU A 122 13.39 -10.91 -2.56
C LEU A 122 14.36 -11.48 -1.52
N LEU A 123 15.07 -10.64 -0.77
CA LEU A 123 16.08 -11.09 0.20
C LEU A 123 15.47 -11.95 1.32
N PRO A 124 14.38 -11.53 1.99
CA PRO A 124 13.74 -12.38 3.01
C PRO A 124 13.22 -13.71 2.45
N LYS A 125 12.70 -13.72 1.21
CA LYS A 125 12.26 -14.96 0.53
C LYS A 125 13.43 -15.91 0.24
N LEU A 126 14.60 -15.38 -0.16
CA LEU A 126 15.80 -16.19 -0.36
C LEU A 126 16.33 -16.76 0.96
N TRP A 127 16.29 -16.00 2.06
CA TRP A 127 16.66 -16.51 3.39
C TRP A 127 15.74 -17.64 3.82
N LEU A 128 14.42 -17.44 3.70
CA LEU A 128 13.45 -18.49 3.97
C LEU A 128 13.77 -19.74 3.16
N GLN A 129 13.98 -19.60 1.85
CA GLN A 129 14.32 -20.73 0.98
C GLN A 129 15.58 -21.48 1.45
N SER A 130 16.62 -20.76 1.89
CA SER A 130 17.83 -21.37 2.44
C SER A 130 17.54 -22.16 3.73
N LEU A 131 16.78 -21.56 4.66
CA LEU A 131 16.40 -22.19 5.93
C LEU A 131 15.49 -23.42 5.74
N TRP A 132 14.67 -23.42 4.69
CA TRP A 132 13.91 -24.60 4.28
C TRP A 132 14.81 -25.75 3.86
N LYS A 133 15.86 -25.47 3.08
CA LYS A 133 16.84 -26.49 2.65
C LYS A 133 17.64 -27.06 3.82
N SER A 134 17.93 -26.25 4.82
CA SER A 134 18.66 -26.66 6.03
C SER A 134 17.82 -27.47 7.03
N GLN A 135 16.53 -27.72 6.76
CA GLN A 135 15.63 -28.52 7.62
C GLN A 135 15.54 -28.02 9.08
N ILE A 136 15.80 -26.73 9.32
CA ILE A 136 15.68 -26.10 10.65
C ILE A 136 14.21 -26.06 11.06
N GLY A 137 13.91 -26.28 12.35
CA GLY A 137 12.55 -26.14 12.89
C GLY A 137 11.97 -24.72 12.77
N TRP A 138 10.67 -24.56 12.95
CA TRP A 138 10.02 -23.24 12.87
C TRP A 138 10.53 -22.25 13.92
N ASP A 139 10.70 -22.74 15.15
CA ASP A 139 11.07 -21.96 16.34
C ASP A 139 12.51 -22.21 16.78
N GLN A 140 13.29 -22.91 15.94
CA GLN A 140 14.69 -23.18 16.20
C GLN A 140 15.53 -21.97 15.75
N GLU A 141 16.46 -21.55 16.62
CA GLU A 141 17.41 -20.48 16.29
C GLU A 141 18.33 -20.90 15.14
N VAL A 142 18.57 -19.97 14.21
CA VAL A 142 19.50 -20.17 13.09
C VAL A 142 20.94 -20.16 13.59
N ASP A 143 21.86 -20.81 12.86
CA ASP A 143 23.28 -20.77 13.22
C ASP A 143 23.86 -19.35 13.15
N ILE A 144 24.95 -19.13 13.89
CA ILE A 144 25.61 -17.82 14.00
C ILE A 144 26.00 -17.28 12.63
N LYS A 145 26.49 -18.14 11.73
CA LYS A 145 26.92 -17.73 10.38
C LYS A 145 25.74 -17.19 9.55
N THR A 146 24.57 -17.79 9.68
CA THR A 146 23.34 -17.39 9.00
C THR A 146 22.77 -16.13 9.63
N ARG A 147 22.80 -16.05 10.97
CA ARG A 147 22.43 -14.84 11.72
C ARG A 147 23.25 -13.63 11.29
N ASP A 148 24.57 -13.76 11.20
CA ASP A 148 25.47 -12.66 10.83
C ASP A 148 25.18 -12.16 9.42
N LYS A 149 24.99 -13.07 8.46
CA LYS A 149 24.62 -12.71 7.07
C LYS A 149 23.29 -11.96 6.99
N ILE A 150 22.28 -12.43 7.72
CA ILE A 150 20.96 -11.79 7.75
C ILE A 150 21.06 -10.40 8.40
N SER A 151 21.81 -10.26 9.49
CA SER A 151 22.02 -8.99 10.20
C SER A 151 22.76 -7.96 9.34
N GLU A 152 23.83 -8.36 8.63
CA GLU A 152 24.58 -7.49 7.73
C GLU A 152 23.70 -6.97 6.59
N MET A 153 22.93 -7.85 5.94
CA MET A 153 22.03 -7.47 4.85
C MET A 153 20.84 -6.64 5.33
N ALA A 154 20.29 -6.91 6.51
CA ALA A 154 19.18 -6.13 7.08
C ALA A 154 19.59 -4.68 7.40
N LYS A 155 20.84 -4.43 7.80
CA LYS A 155 21.38 -3.06 7.95
C LYS A 155 21.37 -2.28 6.63
N GLY A 156 21.58 -2.95 5.49
CA GLY A 156 21.51 -2.34 4.16
C GLY A 156 20.08 -1.99 3.69
N ALA A 157 19.06 -2.66 4.23
CA ALA A 157 17.67 -2.46 3.83
C ALA A 157 17.06 -1.11 4.30
N GLY A 158 17.72 -0.40 5.22
CA GLY A 158 17.29 0.93 5.68
C GLY A 158 17.20 2.00 4.58
N ILE A 159 17.85 1.77 3.43
CA ILE A 159 17.84 2.65 2.25
C ILE A 159 16.45 2.70 1.56
N LEU A 160 15.60 1.71 1.81
CA LEU A 160 14.35 1.50 1.07
C LEU A 160 13.16 2.32 1.60
N LYS A 161 13.32 3.06 2.71
CA LYS A 161 12.31 4.02 3.19
C LYS A 161 12.15 5.25 2.27
N ALA A 162 12.97 5.37 1.23
CA ALA A 162 13.02 6.55 0.35
C ALA A 162 12.27 6.41 -0.98
N CYS A 163 11.54 5.31 -1.23
CA CYS A 163 10.77 5.14 -2.45
C CYS A 163 9.39 5.80 -2.32
N SER A 164 9.32 7.09 -2.65
CA SER A 164 8.08 7.83 -2.89
C SER A 164 7.79 7.88 -4.39
N SER A 165 6.56 7.55 -4.79
CA SER A 165 6.07 7.88 -6.13
C SER A 165 5.23 9.13 -6.03
N THR A 166 5.67 10.19 -6.73
CA THR A 166 4.88 11.39 -6.96
C THR A 166 3.86 11.08 -8.06
N ASN A 167 2.62 11.52 -7.88
CA ASN A 167 1.47 11.30 -8.77
C ASN A 167 0.68 10.03 -8.44
N VAL A 168 0.14 9.93 -7.23
CA VAL A 168 -0.90 8.92 -6.97
C VAL A 168 -2.03 9.52 -6.13
N VAL A 169 -3.09 9.85 -6.88
CA VAL A 169 -4.51 9.69 -6.52
C VAL A 169 -5.11 10.77 -5.63
N THR A 170 -6.18 11.37 -6.14
CA THR A 170 -7.18 12.09 -5.35
C THR A 170 -8.17 11.03 -4.82
N LEU A 171 -8.46 11.00 -3.51
CA LEU A 171 -9.59 10.22 -2.95
C LEU A 171 -10.73 11.15 -2.52
#